data_AF-A0A959EJH2-F1
#
_entry.id   AF-A0A959EJH2-F1
#
_cell.length_a   1.000
_cell.length_b   1.000
_cell.length_c   1.000
_cell.angle_alpha   90.00
_cell.angle_beta   90.00
_cell.angle_gamma   90.00
#
_symmetry.space_group_name_H-M   'P 1'
#
loop_
_entity.id
_entity.type
_entity.pdbx_description
1 polymer ?
#
loop_
_entity_poly.entity_id
_entity_poly.type
_entity_poly.pdbx_seq_one_letter_code
_entity_poly.pdbx_strand_id
1 'polypeptide(L)'
;CEVGSRKCEARIKKPSHFPLPTSEFRLPNSHFQHLRMKIPLFSLLPLFSILLLASCSGSYDFEKQYELQGEYWAQDDTLNFTFTIEDTLRIYNLYLEVEYNTSYSYQNLYTQIYTQFPSGQRIKELLSLELADKAGVWLGDCGKESCVLRIPIQEGAFFNQQGEHTVTVEQFMRVNPVRGIRSIGFMLEDTGQRRGAG
;
A
#
# COMPACT_ATOMS: atom_id res chain seq x y z
N CYS A 1 -10.92 -30.49 65.36
CA CYS A 1 -11.80 -31.44 66.07
C CYS A 1 -12.84 -31.90 65.05
N GLU A 2 -12.90 -33.14 64.55
CA GLU A 2 -12.31 -34.46 64.84
C GLU A 2 -12.03 -35.17 63.49
N VAL A 3 -10.84 -35.77 63.29
CA VAL A 3 -10.54 -37.23 63.30
C VAL A 3 -11.01 -37.93 62.00
N GLY A 4 -10.19 -38.47 61.08
CA GLY A 4 -8.76 -38.82 61.08
C GLY A 4 -8.51 -40.28 61.46
N SER A 5 -8.36 -41.21 60.50
CA SER A 5 -7.50 -42.40 60.65
C SER A 5 -7.33 -43.17 59.33
N ARG A 6 -6.15 -43.14 58.69
CA ARG A 6 -5.02 -44.10 58.76
C ARG A 6 -5.21 -45.42 57.99
N LYS A 7 -4.60 -45.44 56.80
CA LYS A 7 -3.57 -46.39 56.30
C LYS A 7 -3.57 -47.81 56.90
N CYS A 8 -3.69 -48.83 56.05
CA CYS A 8 -3.08 -50.15 56.24
C CYS A 8 -2.77 -50.82 54.89
N GLU A 9 -1.57 -51.37 54.81
CA GLU A 9 -0.96 -52.05 53.67
C GLU A 9 -0.97 -53.55 53.93
N ALA A 10 -1.18 -54.39 52.92
CA ALA A 10 -1.07 -55.84 53.06
C ALA A 10 -0.58 -56.52 51.78
N ARG A 11 0.11 -57.64 51.99
CA ARG A 11 1.22 -58.18 51.20
C ARG A 11 0.83 -59.52 50.54
N ILE A 12 1.20 -59.67 49.26
CA ILE A 12 1.65 -60.87 48.50
C ILE A 12 0.88 -62.21 48.62
N LYS A 13 0.46 -62.78 47.48
CA LYS A 13 0.66 -64.21 47.14
C LYS A 13 0.55 -64.50 45.61
N LYS A 14 1.58 -65.15 45.06
CA LYS A 14 1.61 -65.93 43.79
C LYS A 14 1.29 -67.41 44.15
N PRO A 15 1.25 -68.43 43.25
CA PRO A 15 1.02 -68.54 41.80
C PRO A 15 -0.07 -69.61 41.46
N SER A 16 -0.39 -69.87 40.18
CA SER A 16 -0.38 -71.22 39.53
C SER A 16 -1.11 -71.24 38.18
N HIS A 17 -0.70 -72.20 37.35
CA HIS A 17 -0.92 -72.42 35.92
C HIS A 17 -2.36 -72.73 35.49
N PHE A 18 -2.73 -72.37 34.25
CA PHE A 18 -3.50 -73.23 33.34
C PHE A 18 -3.12 -72.96 31.85
N PRO A 19 -2.99 -73.99 30.98
CA PRO A 19 -2.45 -73.84 29.63
C PRO A 19 -3.49 -73.88 28.48
N LEU A 20 -3.15 -73.20 27.36
CA LEU A 20 -3.36 -73.51 25.91
C LEU A 20 -4.81 -73.63 25.35
N PRO A 21 -5.12 -73.22 24.08
CA PRO A 21 -4.37 -73.63 22.89
C PRO A 21 -4.00 -72.54 21.87
N THR A 22 -2.99 -72.96 21.11
CA THR A 22 -2.36 -72.36 19.93
C THR A 22 -3.34 -72.08 18.79
N SER A 23 -3.33 -70.85 18.28
CA SER A 23 -3.51 -70.63 16.85
C SER A 23 -2.29 -69.86 16.35
N GLU A 24 -1.46 -70.55 15.58
CA GLU A 24 -0.43 -69.90 14.78
C GLU A 24 -1.12 -69.16 13.64
N PHE A 25 -1.29 -67.86 13.77
CA PHE A 25 -1.59 -66.99 12.63
C PHE A 25 -0.29 -66.28 12.23
N ARG A 26 0.41 -66.88 11.27
CA ARG A 26 1.61 -66.32 10.64
C ARG A 26 1.21 -65.13 9.77
N LEU A 27 1.40 -63.91 10.28
CA LEU A 27 1.34 -62.70 9.46
C LEU A 27 2.74 -62.34 8.93
N PRO A 28 2.86 -61.96 7.65
CA PRO A 28 4.13 -61.74 6.98
C PRO A 28 4.83 -60.47 7.46
N ASN A 29 6.15 -60.55 7.59
CA ASN A 29 7.06 -59.43 7.85
C ASN A 29 6.84 -58.31 6.82
N SER A 30 6.26 -57.19 7.25
CA SER A 30 6.40 -55.91 6.56
C SER A 30 7.47 -55.11 7.29
N HIS A 31 8.58 -54.92 6.58
CA HIS A 31 9.76 -54.19 7.00
C HIS A 31 9.40 -52.71 7.18
N PHE A 32 9.07 -52.31 8.42
CA PHE A 32 8.82 -50.92 8.79
C PHE A 32 10.15 -50.17 8.88
N GLN A 33 10.64 -49.67 7.75
CA GLN A 33 11.75 -48.73 7.76
C GLN A 33 11.27 -47.37 8.25
N HIS A 34 11.72 -47.00 9.44
CA HIS A 34 11.60 -45.67 10.03
C HIS A 34 12.19 -44.61 9.08
N LEU A 35 11.34 -43.78 8.48
CA LEU A 35 11.78 -42.53 7.84
C LEU A 35 12.31 -41.57 8.92
N ARG A 36 13.63 -41.51 9.08
CA ARG A 36 14.29 -40.36 9.71
C ARG A 36 14.33 -39.24 8.68
N MET A 37 13.34 -38.34 8.70
CA MET A 37 13.39 -37.09 7.93
C MET A 37 14.55 -36.23 8.43
N LYS A 38 15.69 -36.32 7.75
CA LYS A 38 16.76 -35.34 7.85
C LYS A 38 16.39 -34.21 6.89
N ILE A 39 15.68 -33.20 7.36
CA ILE A 39 15.33 -32.02 6.55
C ILE A 39 16.64 -31.28 6.26
N PRO A 40 17.13 -31.26 5.01
CA PRO A 40 18.40 -30.63 4.71
C PRO A 40 18.25 -29.11 4.81
N LEU A 41 19.27 -28.41 5.32
CA LEU A 41 19.27 -26.95 5.45
C LEU A 41 18.97 -26.23 4.11
N PHE A 42 19.30 -26.87 2.98
CA PHE A 42 18.96 -26.44 1.62
C PHE A 42 17.46 -26.43 1.29
N SER A 43 16.62 -27.12 2.06
CA SER A 43 15.17 -27.17 1.87
C SER A 43 14.43 -25.93 2.40
N LEU A 44 15.11 -25.06 3.17
CA LEU A 44 14.55 -23.82 3.72
C LEU A 44 14.81 -22.60 2.82
N LEU A 45 15.67 -22.74 1.81
CA LEU A 45 15.98 -21.69 0.83
C LEU A 45 14.75 -21.17 0.03
N PRO A 46 13.81 -22.01 -0.44
CA PRO A 46 12.67 -21.51 -1.19
C PRO A 46 11.66 -20.76 -0.31
N LEU A 47 11.63 -21.02 1.00
CA LEU A 47 10.75 -20.33 1.94
C LEU A 47 11.24 -18.90 2.26
N PHE A 48 12.56 -18.69 2.26
CA PHE A 48 13.16 -17.36 2.42
C PHE A 48 12.99 -16.49 1.16
N SER A 49 13.01 -17.11 -0.03
CA SER A 49 12.83 -16.42 -1.31
C SER A 49 11.42 -15.85 -1.51
N ILE A 50 10.40 -16.39 -0.84
CA ILE A 50 9.00 -15.92 -0.92
C ILE A 50 8.78 -14.67 -0.06
N LEU A 51 9.61 -14.43 0.97
CA LEU A 51 9.44 -13.31 1.90
C LEU A 51 9.92 -11.95 1.34
N LEU A 52 10.68 -11.95 0.24
CA LEU A 52 11.30 -10.75 -0.34
C LEU A 52 10.41 -10.00 -1.34
N LEU A 53 9.20 -10.49 -1.63
CA LEU A 53 8.29 -9.87 -2.61
C LEU A 53 7.18 -9.03 -1.99
N ALA A 54 7.23 -8.76 -0.67
CA ALA A 54 6.37 -7.75 -0.06
C ALA A 54 6.89 -6.34 -0.41
N SER A 55 6.77 -5.94 -1.68
CA SER A 55 6.88 -4.53 -2.05
C SER A 55 5.59 -3.85 -1.59
N CYS A 56 5.70 -3.03 -0.55
CA CYS A 56 4.61 -2.17 -0.13
C CYS A 56 4.56 -0.99 -1.10
N SER A 57 3.74 -1.07 -2.15
CA SER A 57 3.28 0.13 -2.84
C SER A 57 2.47 0.93 -1.82
N GLY A 58 2.90 2.17 -1.51
CA GLY A 58 2.14 3.05 -0.62
C GLY A 58 0.68 3.12 -1.07
N SER A 59 -0.25 2.85 -0.16
CA SER A 59 -1.67 2.90 -0.45
C SER A 59 -2.16 4.33 -0.30
N TYR A 60 -2.80 4.87 -1.33
CA TYR A 60 -3.48 6.16 -1.28
C TYR A 60 -4.93 5.99 -0.80
N ASP A 61 -5.39 6.88 0.07
CA ASP A 61 -6.81 6.95 0.47
C ASP A 61 -7.70 7.41 -0.67
N PHE A 62 -7.14 8.24 -1.55
CA PHE A 62 -7.76 8.63 -2.80
C PHE A 62 -6.71 8.69 -3.91
N GLU A 63 -7.03 8.13 -5.06
CA GLU A 63 -6.22 8.22 -6.27
C GLU A 63 -7.16 8.30 -7.47
N LYS A 64 -6.94 9.29 -8.33
CA LYS A 64 -7.66 9.43 -9.59
C LYS A 64 -6.78 10.11 -10.63
N GLN A 65 -6.85 9.61 -11.85
CA GLN A 65 -6.13 10.14 -13.00
C GLN A 65 -7.11 10.49 -14.13
N TYR A 66 -6.82 11.60 -14.81
CA TYR A 66 -7.49 12.00 -16.05
C TYR A 66 -6.51 11.88 -17.20
N GLU A 67 -6.89 11.11 -18.22
CA GLU A 67 -6.18 11.08 -19.51
C GLU A 67 -6.68 12.24 -20.40
N LEU A 68 -5.74 12.97 -20.99
CA LEU A 68 -6.01 14.09 -21.88
C LEU A 68 -5.93 13.61 -23.34
N GLN A 69 -7.10 13.58 -24.01
CA GLN A 69 -7.17 13.09 -25.38
C GLN A 69 -6.35 13.98 -26.33
N GLY A 70 -5.51 13.34 -27.15
CA GLY A 70 -4.65 14.05 -28.10
C GLY A 70 -3.41 14.70 -27.48
N GLU A 71 -3.14 14.43 -26.19
CA GLU A 71 -1.95 14.90 -25.47
C GLU A 71 -1.85 16.43 -25.42
N TYR A 72 -2.99 17.10 -25.30
CA TYR A 72 -3.06 18.54 -25.08
C TYR A 72 -4.05 18.87 -23.97
N TRP A 73 -3.75 19.92 -23.22
CA TRP A 73 -4.57 20.42 -22.13
C TRP A 73 -5.08 21.83 -22.47
N ALA A 74 -6.37 21.96 -22.77
CA ALA A 74 -6.98 23.25 -23.01
C ALA A 74 -7.26 23.98 -21.68
N GLN A 75 -7.33 25.32 -21.73
CA GLN A 75 -7.66 26.12 -20.54
C GLN A 75 -9.03 25.81 -19.95
N ASP A 76 -10.00 25.47 -20.79
CA ASP A 76 -11.37 25.19 -20.36
C ASP A 76 -11.54 23.75 -19.85
N ASP A 77 -10.54 22.89 -20.06
CA ASP A 77 -10.54 21.49 -19.60
C ASP A 77 -10.16 21.43 -18.12
N THR A 78 -11.17 21.56 -17.27
CA THR A 78 -11.01 21.59 -15.81
C THR A 78 -11.04 20.18 -15.23
N LEU A 79 -10.04 19.83 -14.41
CA LEU A 79 -9.92 18.50 -13.80
C LEU A 79 -10.38 18.55 -12.33
N ASN A 80 -11.44 17.80 -12.00
CA ASN A 80 -12.03 17.80 -10.65
C ASN A 80 -11.77 16.48 -9.91
N PHE A 81 -11.19 16.57 -8.73
CA PHE A 81 -10.88 15.44 -7.85
C PHE A 81 -11.68 15.58 -6.57
N THR A 82 -12.71 14.75 -6.42
CA THR A 82 -13.65 14.81 -5.30
C THR A 82 -13.42 13.63 -4.36
N PHE A 83 -13.20 13.92 -3.07
CA PHE A 83 -12.94 12.93 -2.04
C PHE A 83 -13.62 13.32 -0.73
N THR A 84 -13.86 12.33 0.14
CA THR A 84 -14.54 12.53 1.42
C THR A 84 -13.57 12.38 2.58
N ILE A 85 -13.53 13.37 3.47
CA ILE A 85 -12.76 13.29 4.72
C ILE A 85 -13.69 12.92 5.86
N GLU A 86 -13.38 11.80 6.52
CA GLU A 86 -14.13 11.32 7.69
C GLU A 86 -13.51 11.79 9.03
N ASP A 87 -12.18 11.89 9.12
CA ASP A 87 -11.46 12.25 10.34
C ASP A 87 -10.56 13.48 10.13
N THR A 88 -11.00 14.63 10.67
CA THR A 88 -10.32 15.94 10.55
C THR A 88 -9.02 16.06 11.36
N LEU A 89 -8.68 15.05 12.18
CA LEU A 89 -7.44 15.02 12.94
C LEU A 89 -6.29 14.35 12.16
N ARG A 90 -6.58 13.67 11.05
CA ARG A 90 -5.58 13.04 10.19
C ARG A 90 -4.75 14.06 9.44
N ILE A 91 -3.51 13.68 9.19
CA ILE A 91 -2.54 14.47 8.43
C ILE A 91 -2.31 13.76 7.10
N TYR A 92 -2.38 14.51 6.01
CA TYR A 92 -2.31 13.99 4.65
C TYR A 92 -1.16 14.60 3.86
N ASN A 93 -0.62 13.83 2.93
CA ASN A 93 0.21 14.35 1.85
C ASN A 93 -0.60 14.35 0.56
N LEU A 94 -0.51 15.46 -0.18
CA LEU A 94 -1.19 15.67 -1.44
C LEU A 94 -0.15 15.65 -2.55
N TYR A 95 -0.42 14.86 -3.58
CA TYR A 95 0.45 14.75 -4.74
C TYR A 95 -0.32 15.07 -6.01
N LEU A 96 0.37 15.70 -6.97
CA LEU A 96 -0.01 15.65 -8.37
C LEU A 96 0.93 14.73 -9.11
N GLU A 97 0.37 13.90 -9.97
CA GLU A 97 1.14 13.11 -10.94
C GLU A 97 0.91 13.67 -12.33
N VAL A 98 1.99 13.88 -13.07
CA VAL A 98 1.94 14.38 -14.43
C VAL A 98 2.62 13.35 -15.31
N GLU A 99 1.89 12.79 -16.28
CA GLU A 99 2.52 12.12 -17.41
C GLU A 99 2.68 13.11 -18.55
N TYR A 100 3.90 13.25 -19.05
CA TYR A 100 4.21 14.20 -20.11
C TYR A 100 5.20 13.59 -21.12
N ASN A 101 5.12 14.05 -22.36
CA ASN A 101 6.01 13.63 -23.43
C ASN A 101 7.41 14.18 -23.24
N THR A 102 8.42 13.41 -23.66
CA THR A 102 9.82 13.88 -23.70
C THR A 102 10.04 15.02 -24.71
N SER A 103 9.06 15.29 -25.58
CA SER A 103 9.02 16.42 -26.52
C SER A 103 8.31 17.67 -25.97
N TYR A 104 7.87 17.64 -24.70
CA TYR A 104 7.31 18.81 -24.02
C TYR A 104 8.31 19.98 -24.06
N SER A 105 7.82 21.18 -24.37
CA SER A 105 8.68 22.30 -24.76
C SER A 105 9.15 23.20 -23.61
N TYR A 106 8.70 22.94 -22.37
CA TYR A 106 8.95 23.80 -21.22
C TYR A 106 9.56 23.00 -20.07
N GLN A 107 10.34 23.66 -19.21
CA GLN A 107 10.89 23.02 -18.01
C GLN A 107 9.85 22.82 -16.92
N ASN A 108 8.79 23.64 -16.93
CA ASN A 108 7.76 23.63 -15.92
C ASN A 108 6.34 23.72 -16.52
N LEU A 109 5.36 23.34 -15.71
CA LEU A 109 3.94 23.42 -15.99
C LEU A 109 3.28 24.23 -14.87
N TYR A 110 2.78 25.42 -15.21
CA TYR A 110 2.02 26.24 -14.27
C TYR A 110 0.59 25.72 -14.18
N THR A 111 0.14 25.45 -12.96
CA THR A 111 -1.22 25.00 -12.65
C THR A 111 -1.86 25.88 -11.61
N GLN A 112 -3.15 26.15 -11.79
CA GLN A 112 -3.96 26.82 -10.80
C GLN A 112 -4.84 25.79 -10.11
N ILE A 113 -4.65 25.65 -8.81
CA ILE A 113 -5.34 24.67 -7.97
C ILE A 113 -6.38 25.40 -7.13
N TYR A 114 -7.56 24.81 -7.02
CA TYR A 114 -8.57 25.27 -6.10
C TYR A 114 -9.02 24.15 -5.19
N THR A 115 -9.10 24.44 -3.89
CA THR A 115 -9.62 23.51 -2.90
C THR A 115 -10.95 24.04 -2.39
N GLN A 116 -12.02 23.31 -2.70
CA GLN A 116 -13.38 23.59 -2.28
C GLN A 116 -13.70 22.74 -1.05
N PHE A 117 -14.03 23.40 0.07
CA PHE A 117 -14.42 22.77 1.33
C PHE A 117 -15.95 22.54 1.38
N PRO A 118 -16.43 21.60 2.24
CA PRO A 118 -17.85 21.32 2.41
C PRO A 118 -18.71 22.55 2.73
N SER A 119 -18.15 23.53 3.46
CA SER A 119 -18.80 24.80 3.77
C SER A 119 -19.05 25.73 2.57
N GLY A 120 -18.49 25.42 1.39
CA GLY A 120 -18.50 26.33 0.25
C GLY A 120 -17.31 27.29 0.21
N GLN A 121 -16.43 27.29 1.22
CA GLN A 121 -15.17 28.02 1.15
C GLN A 121 -14.27 27.45 0.04
N ARG A 122 -13.68 28.34 -0.79
CA ARG A 122 -12.75 27.96 -1.85
C ARG A 122 -11.42 28.68 -1.63
N ILE A 123 -10.33 27.91 -1.61
CA ILE A 123 -8.95 28.42 -1.58
C ILE A 123 -8.36 28.24 -2.98
N LYS A 124 -7.52 29.19 -3.41
CA LYS A 124 -6.86 29.17 -4.72
C LYS A 124 -5.35 29.29 -4.52
N GLU A 125 -4.60 28.48 -5.24
CA GLU A 125 -3.14 28.48 -5.26
C GLU A 125 -2.62 28.36 -6.69
N LEU A 126 -1.48 28.98 -6.97
CA LEU A 126 -0.77 28.86 -8.25
C LEU A 126 0.53 28.11 -8.00
N LEU A 127 0.70 26.96 -8.65
CA LEU A 127 1.88 26.12 -8.52
C LEU A 127 2.69 26.11 -9.82
N SER A 128 4.02 26.07 -9.69
CA SER A 128 4.96 25.75 -10.77
C SER A 128 5.39 24.31 -10.59
N LEU A 129 4.92 23.41 -11.46
CA LEU A 129 5.34 22.03 -11.45
C LEU A 129 6.61 21.91 -12.29
N GLU A 130 7.76 21.73 -11.63
CA GLU A 130 9.04 21.55 -12.32
C GLU A 130 9.09 20.14 -12.91
N LEU A 131 9.07 20.06 -14.25
CA LEU A 131 9.13 18.79 -15.00
C LEU A 131 10.56 18.46 -15.44
N ALA A 132 11.43 19.46 -15.55
CA ALA A 132 12.86 19.30 -15.80
C ALA A 132 13.69 20.04 -14.76
N ASP A 133 14.91 19.59 -14.53
CA ASP A 133 15.88 20.34 -13.74
C ASP A 133 16.46 21.55 -14.51
N LYS A 134 17.32 22.33 -13.84
CA LYS A 134 17.97 23.51 -14.42
C LYS A 134 18.91 23.20 -15.59
N ALA A 135 19.35 21.94 -15.73
CA ALA A 135 20.16 21.48 -16.87
C ALA A 135 19.29 20.99 -18.04
N GLY A 136 17.95 20.95 -17.87
CA GLY A 136 16.99 20.49 -18.86
C GLY A 136 16.80 18.97 -18.84
N VAL A 137 17.23 18.28 -17.79
CA VAL A 137 17.01 16.84 -17.63
C VAL A 137 15.60 16.61 -17.08
N TRP A 138 14.81 15.80 -17.77
CA TRP A 138 13.46 15.43 -17.34
C TRP A 138 13.46 14.71 -15.99
N LEU A 139 12.51 15.10 -15.13
CA LEU A 139 12.33 14.57 -13.77
C LEU A 139 11.25 13.49 -13.77
N GLY A 140 11.43 12.46 -12.93
CA GLY A 140 10.47 11.36 -12.77
C GLY A 140 10.96 10.06 -13.40
N ASP A 141 10.06 9.12 -13.61
CA ASP A 141 10.34 7.87 -14.30
C ASP A 141 10.16 8.06 -15.80
N CYS A 142 11.27 8.17 -16.52
CA CYS A 142 11.30 8.50 -17.94
C CYS A 142 11.59 7.28 -18.81
N GLY A 143 10.65 6.97 -19.68
CA GLY A 143 10.85 6.10 -20.83
C GLY A 143 11.40 6.85 -22.04
N LYS A 144 11.25 6.25 -23.22
CA LYS A 144 11.70 6.87 -24.49
C LYS A 144 10.81 8.03 -24.92
N GLU A 145 9.50 7.91 -24.71
CA GLU A 145 8.50 8.81 -25.28
C GLU A 145 7.80 9.68 -24.23
N SER A 146 7.66 9.19 -22.99
CA SER A 146 7.06 9.92 -21.88
C SER A 146 7.82 9.74 -20.58
N CYS A 147 7.53 10.64 -19.65
CA CYS A 147 7.94 10.60 -18.26
C CYS A 147 6.71 10.68 -17.37
N VAL A 148 6.74 9.96 -16.25
CA VAL A 148 5.74 10.07 -15.17
C VAL A 148 6.42 10.69 -13.97
N LEU A 149 5.89 11.83 -13.51
CA LEU A 149 6.43 12.55 -12.37
C LEU A 149 5.36 12.79 -11.32
N ARG A 150 5.58 12.24 -10.12
CA ARG A 150 4.80 12.54 -8.93
C ARG A 150 5.46 13.65 -8.12
N ILE A 151 4.69 14.70 -7.84
CA ILE A 151 5.15 15.92 -7.20
C ILE A 151 4.33 16.13 -5.93
N PRO A 152 4.94 16.19 -4.73
CA PRO A 152 4.24 16.62 -3.53
C PRO A 152 3.85 18.09 -3.71
N ILE A 153 2.54 18.35 -3.73
CA ILE A 153 2.02 19.73 -3.82
C ILE A 153 1.75 20.33 -2.45
N GLN A 154 1.49 19.48 -1.45
CA GLN A 154 1.36 19.89 -0.06
C GLN A 154 1.60 18.69 0.87
N GLU A 155 2.63 18.78 1.71
CA GLU A 155 2.91 17.79 2.75
C GLU A 155 2.32 18.26 4.09
N GLY A 156 1.88 17.32 4.92
CA GLY A 156 1.37 17.65 6.25
C GLY A 156 0.06 18.43 6.26
N ALA A 157 -0.75 18.32 5.20
CA ALA A 157 -2.05 18.97 5.09
C ALA A 157 -3.05 18.39 6.10
N PHE A 158 -4.00 19.20 6.54
CA PHE A 158 -5.14 18.73 7.31
C PHE A 158 -6.41 19.40 6.81
N PHE A 159 -7.50 18.65 6.81
CA PHE A 159 -8.82 19.15 6.44
C PHE A 159 -9.61 19.40 7.72
N ASN A 160 -9.95 20.67 7.97
CA ASN A 160 -10.62 21.10 9.20
C ASN A 160 -12.14 20.89 9.17
N GLN A 161 -12.68 20.29 8.11
CA GLN A 161 -14.10 20.02 7.92
C GLN A 161 -14.27 18.56 7.53
N GLN A 162 -15.30 17.92 8.08
CA GLN A 162 -15.71 16.58 7.65
C GLN A 162 -16.60 16.71 6.40
N GLY A 163 -16.49 15.76 5.47
CA GLY A 163 -17.35 15.67 4.29
C GLY A 163 -16.60 15.82 2.97
N GLU A 164 -17.35 16.13 1.92
CA GLU A 164 -16.86 16.17 0.54
C GLU A 164 -16.00 17.41 0.27
N HIS A 165 -14.78 17.18 -0.20
CA HIS A 165 -13.84 18.19 -0.67
C HIS A 165 -13.62 17.98 -2.15
N THR A 166 -13.43 19.08 -2.89
CA THR A 166 -13.07 19.00 -4.31
C THR A 166 -11.80 19.80 -4.56
N VAL A 167 -10.79 19.13 -5.11
CA VAL A 167 -9.59 19.75 -5.67
C VAL A 167 -9.80 19.91 -7.17
N THR A 168 -9.78 21.14 -7.64
CA THR A 168 -9.88 21.49 -9.05
C THR A 168 -8.52 21.91 -9.56
N VAL A 169 -8.05 21.33 -10.66
CA VAL A 169 -6.78 21.68 -11.29
C VAL A 169 -7.05 22.20 -12.70
N GLU A 170 -6.56 23.40 -12.97
CA GLU A 170 -6.61 24.09 -14.26
C GLU A 170 -5.18 24.38 -14.74
N GLN A 171 -4.93 24.32 -16.04
CA GLN A 171 -3.66 24.78 -16.60
C GLN A 171 -3.60 26.32 -16.56
N PHE A 172 -2.43 26.87 -16.23
CA PHE A 172 -2.19 28.32 -16.14
C PHE A 172 -0.96 28.76 -16.96
N MET A 173 -0.74 28.10 -18.09
CA MET A 173 0.30 28.44 -19.05
C MET A 173 -0.15 29.60 -19.95
N ARG A 174 0.82 30.31 -20.54
CA ARG A 174 0.54 31.38 -21.52
C ARG A 174 0.07 30.84 -22.88
N VAL A 175 0.32 29.56 -23.15
CA VAL A 175 -0.04 28.89 -24.40
C VAL A 175 -1.25 28.01 -24.15
N ASN A 176 -2.23 28.08 -25.05
CA ASN A 176 -3.46 27.29 -25.00
C ASN A 176 -3.75 26.70 -26.39
N PRO A 177 -3.89 25.38 -26.54
CA PRO A 177 -3.72 24.35 -25.50
C PRO A 177 -2.24 24.06 -25.20
N VAL A 178 -1.96 23.59 -23.99
CA VAL A 178 -0.64 23.09 -23.60
C VAL A 178 -0.45 21.71 -24.20
N ARG A 179 0.53 21.53 -25.09
CA ARG A 179 0.79 20.24 -25.75
C ARG A 179 1.80 19.41 -24.97
N GLY A 180 1.73 18.10 -25.12
CA GLY A 180 2.68 17.15 -24.53
C GLY A 180 2.33 16.71 -23.12
N ILE A 181 1.17 17.08 -22.58
CA ILE A 181 0.66 16.54 -21.31
C ILE A 181 -0.32 15.42 -21.64
N ARG A 182 -0.03 14.21 -21.15
CA ARG A 182 -0.82 13.00 -21.41
C ARG A 182 -1.87 12.77 -20.34
N SER A 183 -1.51 12.97 -19.08
CA SER A 183 -2.42 12.76 -17.97
C SER A 183 -2.05 13.63 -16.78
N ILE A 184 -3.06 13.89 -15.94
CA ILE A 184 -2.89 14.51 -14.63
C ILE A 184 -3.62 13.65 -13.60
N GLY A 185 -2.87 13.18 -12.61
CA GLY A 185 -3.36 12.46 -11.45
C GLY A 185 -3.33 13.30 -10.19
N PHE A 186 -4.22 12.99 -9.26
CA PHE A 186 -4.19 13.49 -7.89
C PHE A 186 -4.25 12.32 -6.92
N MET A 187 -3.37 12.35 -5.93
CA MET A 187 -3.31 11.36 -4.87
C MET A 187 -3.38 12.03 -3.50
N LEU A 188 -4.14 11.41 -2.60
CA LEU A 188 -4.23 11.75 -1.19
C LEU A 188 -3.73 10.57 -0.36
N GLU A 189 -2.70 10.80 0.44
CA GLU A 189 -2.08 9.80 1.31
C GLU A 189 -2.32 10.17 2.78
N ASP A 190 -3.00 9.32 3.57
CA ASP A 190 -2.96 9.41 5.04
C ASP A 190 -1.56 9.02 5.52
N THR A 191 -0.90 9.96 6.20
CA THR A 191 0.44 9.75 6.77
C THR A 191 0.43 8.80 7.99
N GLY A 192 -0.75 8.41 8.46
CA GLY A 192 -0.98 7.71 9.72
C GLY A 192 -0.84 8.61 10.95
N GLN A 193 -0.34 9.84 10.80
CA GLN A 193 -0.16 10.81 11.88
C GLN A 193 -1.47 11.50 12.24
N ARG A 194 -1.57 11.96 13.50
CA ARG A 194 -2.72 12.70 14.01
C ARG A 194 -2.27 14.03 14.62
N ARG A 195 -3.02 15.10 14.36
CA ARG A 195 -2.79 16.39 15.02
C ARG A 195 -2.92 16.24 16.55
N GLY A 196 -1.93 16.77 17.27
CA GLY A 196 -1.93 16.80 18.74
C GLY A 196 -1.41 15.51 19.42
N ALA A 197 -0.97 14.51 18.66
CA ALA A 197 -0.15 13.43 19.20
C ALA A 197 1.33 13.88 19.15
N GLY A 198 1.88 14.26 20.30
CA GLY A 198 3.29 14.58 20.51
C GLY A 198 3.82 13.84 21.72
#